data_AF-A0A367I2Y1-F1
#
_entry.id   AF-A0A367I2Y1-F1
#
_cell.length_a   1.000
_cell.length_b   1.000
_cell.length_c   1.000
_cell.angle_alpha   90.00
_cell.angle_beta   90.00
_cell.angle_gamma   90.00
#
_symmetry.space_group_name_H-M   'P 1'
#
loop_
_entity.id
_entity.type
_entity.pdbx_description
1 polymer ?
#
loop_
_entity_poly.entity_id
_entity_poly.type
_entity_poly.pdbx_seq_one_letter_code
_entity_poly.pdbx_strand_id
1 'polypeptide(L)'
;MKDDIVMKLLREVKSGKVSIDDARDALSGVDLSEETYEAAVDHGVFNDPEPGTIIRASISPSGESWLVIVFALWGILWTLFWAGTLSYGLFKNWDQQLLSFHLAMTLLTVILMGIVYLRFVMPDVIVVKHRRNKFIPPNDTEGWKQYEV
;
A
#
# COMPACT_ATOMS: atom_id res chain seq x y z
N MET A 1 16.91 -8.41 30.19
CA MET A 1 16.82 -9.75 29.55
C MET A 1 15.41 -10.11 29.14
N LYS A 2 14.41 -10.21 30.04
CA LYS A 2 13.02 -10.46 29.63
C LYS A 2 12.41 -9.29 28.85
N ASP A 3 12.65 -8.06 29.29
CA ASP A 3 12.17 -6.85 28.61
C ASP A 3 12.73 -6.70 27.19
N ASP A 4 13.99 -7.05 26.98
CA ASP A 4 14.63 -7.05 25.65
C ASP A 4 13.95 -8.03 24.68
N ILE A 5 13.49 -9.18 25.20
CA ILE A 5 12.78 -10.20 24.41
C ILE A 5 11.39 -9.68 24.03
N VAL A 6 10.69 -9.02 24.96
CA VAL A 6 9.37 -8.43 24.68
C VAL A 6 9.48 -7.28 23.68
N MET A 7 10.44 -6.37 23.85
CA MET A 7 10.64 -5.27 22.90
C MET A 7 11.01 -5.78 21.51
N LYS A 8 11.77 -6.88 21.43
CA LYS A 8 12.04 -7.56 20.17
C LYS A 8 10.77 -8.15 19.56
N LEU A 9 9.93 -8.82 20.36
CA LEU A 9 8.65 -9.37 19.92
C LEU A 9 7.73 -8.27 19.37
N LEU A 10 7.58 -7.16 20.07
CA LEU A 10 6.76 -6.01 19.64
C LEU A 10 7.28 -5.39 18.34
N ARG A 11 8.60 -5.31 18.17
CA ARG A 11 9.22 -4.86 16.92
C ARG A 11 8.99 -5.84 15.77
N GLU A 12 8.95 -7.14 16.06
CA GLU A 12 8.65 -8.20 15.09
C GLU A 12 7.18 -8.18 14.65
N VAL A 13 6.25 -7.92 15.57
CA VAL A 13 4.83 -7.67 15.27
C VAL A 13 4.67 -6.43 14.39
N LYS A 14 5.33 -5.32 14.73
CA LYS A 14 5.34 -4.09 13.90
C LYS A 14 5.87 -4.35 12.48
N SER A 15 6.87 -5.21 12.35
CA SER A 15 7.43 -5.60 11.05
C SER A 15 6.58 -6.62 10.29
N GLY A 16 5.49 -7.12 10.90
CA GLY A 16 4.60 -8.13 10.32
C GLY A 16 5.18 -9.54 10.28
N LYS A 17 6.26 -9.82 11.03
CA LYS A 17 6.89 -11.16 11.11
C LYS A 17 6.12 -12.11 12.03
N VAL A 18 5.39 -11.57 13.01
CA VAL A 18 4.62 -12.30 14.02
C VAL A 18 3.17 -11.81 13.97
N SER A 19 2.21 -12.73 14.04
CA SER A 19 0.79 -12.37 14.04
C SER A 19 0.37 -11.76 15.38
N ILE A 20 -0.72 -10.99 15.38
CA ILE A 20 -1.23 -10.36 16.60
C ILE A 20 -1.70 -11.43 17.61
N ASP A 21 -2.27 -12.52 17.11
CA ASP A 21 -2.75 -13.64 17.93
C ASP A 21 -1.57 -14.36 18.61
N ASP A 22 -0.49 -14.62 17.87
CA ASP A 22 0.72 -15.24 18.42
C ASP A 22 1.41 -14.33 19.47
N ALA A 23 1.39 -13.01 19.23
CA ALA A 23 1.93 -12.04 20.17
C ALA A 23 1.08 -11.92 21.44
N ARG A 24 -0.25 -12.00 21.30
CA ARG A 24 -1.19 -12.00 22.42
C ARG A 24 -0.99 -13.22 23.30
N ASP A 25 -0.84 -14.40 22.72
CA ASP A 25 -0.55 -15.64 23.46
C ASP A 25 0.79 -15.56 24.18
N ALA A 26 1.84 -15.07 23.50
CA ALA A 26 3.18 -14.92 24.07
C ALA A 26 3.24 -13.91 25.25
N LEU A 27 2.37 -12.90 25.26
CA LEU A 27 2.34 -11.85 26.28
C LEU A 27 1.30 -12.09 27.39
N SER A 28 0.42 -13.08 27.25
CA SER A 28 -0.68 -13.39 28.18
C SER A 28 -0.27 -13.85 29.60
N GLY A 29 1.03 -14.06 29.85
CA GLY A 29 1.56 -14.52 31.14
C GLY A 29 2.88 -13.86 31.56
N VAL A 30 3.20 -12.70 30.98
CA VAL A 30 4.44 -11.96 31.28
C VAL A 30 4.07 -10.66 31.99
N ASP A 31 4.67 -10.40 33.15
CA ASP A 31 4.61 -9.08 33.79
C ASP A 31 5.36 -8.08 32.91
N LEU A 32 4.63 -7.13 32.33
CA LEU A 32 5.14 -6.11 31.44
C LEU A 32 5.41 -4.82 32.22
N SER A 33 6.52 -4.15 31.89
CA SER A 33 6.71 -2.77 32.32
C SER A 33 5.69 -1.84 31.64
N GLU A 34 5.38 -0.72 32.27
CA GLU A 34 4.38 0.26 31.80
C GLU A 34 4.64 0.71 30.35
N GLU A 35 5.90 1.00 30.02
CA GLU A 35 6.33 1.41 28.66
C GLU A 35 6.11 0.30 27.61
N THR A 36 6.28 -0.96 28.01
CA THR A 36 6.08 -2.12 27.13
C THR A 36 4.59 -2.43 26.94
N TYR A 37 3.79 -2.16 27.96
CA TYR A 37 2.34 -2.30 27.94
C TYR A 37 1.70 -1.26 27.00
N GLU A 38 2.11 0.02 27.10
CA GLU A 38 1.63 1.08 26.20
C GLU A 38 1.95 0.77 24.73
N ALA A 39 3.17 0.31 24.44
CA ALA A 39 3.55 -0.09 23.08
C ALA A 39 2.72 -1.27 22.55
N ALA A 40 2.37 -2.23 23.40
CA ALA A 40 1.52 -3.35 23.02
C ALA A 40 0.05 -2.94 22.79
N VAL A 41 -0.45 -1.95 23.53
CA VAL A 41 -1.76 -1.34 23.32
C VAL A 41 -1.81 -0.56 22.00
N ASP A 42 -0.81 0.28 21.74
CA ASP A 42 -0.70 1.06 20.50
C ASP A 42 -0.61 0.18 19.25
N HIS A 43 0.00 -1.00 19.38
CA HIS A 43 0.09 -2.00 18.32
C HIS A 43 -1.15 -2.90 18.19
N GLY A 44 -2.20 -2.67 18.99
CA GLY A 44 -3.47 -3.39 18.91
C GLY A 44 -3.40 -4.84 19.44
N VAL A 45 -2.37 -5.18 20.21
CA VAL A 45 -2.23 -6.52 20.80
C VAL A 45 -3.25 -6.75 21.90
N PHE A 46 -3.57 -5.72 22.69
CA PHE A 46 -4.48 -5.81 23.84
C PHE A 46 -5.83 -5.08 23.68
N ASN A 47 -5.99 -4.20 22.67
CA ASN A 47 -7.23 -3.43 22.46
C ASN A 47 -7.57 -3.32 20.96
N ASP A 48 -8.82 -2.99 20.63
CA ASP A 48 -9.21 -2.60 19.28
C ASP A 48 -8.55 -1.24 18.93
N PRO A 49 -7.61 -1.20 17.97
CA PRO A 49 -6.84 0.00 17.67
C PRO A 49 -7.72 1.13 17.11
N GLU A 50 -7.38 2.37 17.45
CA GLU A 50 -8.12 3.55 16.98
C GLU A 50 -8.12 3.67 15.44
N PRO A 51 -9.20 4.23 14.84
CA PRO A 51 -9.27 4.44 13.41
C PRO A 51 -8.14 5.34 12.91
N GLY A 52 -7.39 4.88 11.90
CA GLY A 52 -6.22 5.59 11.38
C GLY A 52 -4.88 5.06 11.92
N THR A 53 -4.89 4.18 12.91
CA THR A 53 -3.66 3.52 13.38
C THR A 53 -3.10 2.59 12.29
N ILE A 54 -1.82 2.79 11.98
CA ILE A 54 -1.05 1.94 11.06
C ILE A 54 -0.61 0.71 11.86
N ILE A 55 -1.36 -0.38 11.71
CA ILE A 55 -1.07 -1.64 12.44
C ILE A 55 0.16 -2.33 11.83
N ARG A 56 0.32 -2.25 10.51
CA ARG A 56 1.40 -2.94 9.79
C ARG A 56 2.00 -2.01 8.75
N ALA A 57 3.31 -1.87 8.79
CA ALA A 57 4.12 -1.29 7.72
C ALA A 57 5.32 -2.22 7.50
N SER A 58 5.12 -3.24 6.67
CA SER A 58 6.23 -4.08 6.22
C SER A 58 6.69 -3.55 4.87
N ILE A 59 7.97 -3.15 4.76
CA ILE A 59 8.61 -2.98 3.45
C ILE A 59 8.46 -4.34 2.75
N SER A 60 7.87 -4.32 1.56
CA SER A 60 7.76 -5.53 0.73
C SER A 60 9.15 -6.17 0.62
N PRO A 61 9.32 -7.47 0.93
CA PRO A 61 10.62 -8.17 0.89
C PRO A 61 11.31 -8.12 -0.49
N SER A 62 10.60 -7.67 -1.51
CA SER A 62 11.04 -7.61 -2.90
C SER A 62 11.58 -6.24 -3.35
N GLY A 63 11.51 -5.20 -2.50
CA GLY A 63 11.98 -3.84 -2.83
C GLY A 63 13.50 -3.74 -3.01
N GLU A 64 14.27 -4.62 -2.37
CA GLU A 64 15.74 -4.71 -2.52
C GLU A 64 16.18 -5.64 -3.66
N SER A 65 15.24 -6.20 -4.43
CA SER A 65 15.60 -7.06 -5.55
C SER A 65 16.35 -6.27 -6.62
N TRP A 66 17.53 -6.75 -6.99
CA TRP A 66 18.34 -6.19 -8.09
C TRP A 66 17.53 -6.03 -9.39
N LEU A 67 16.55 -6.92 -9.62
CA LEU A 67 15.68 -6.88 -10.78
C LEU A 67 14.83 -5.60 -10.82
N VAL A 68 14.33 -5.13 -9.67
CA VAL A 68 13.54 -3.89 -9.57
C VAL A 68 14.40 -2.68 -9.91
N ILE A 69 15.66 -2.66 -9.45
CA ILE A 69 16.60 -1.58 -9.74
C ILE A 69 16.94 -1.54 -11.24
N VAL A 70 17.27 -2.69 -11.84
CA VAL A 70 17.55 -2.80 -13.28
C VAL A 70 16.33 -2.40 -14.10
N PHE A 71 15.14 -2.83 -13.71
CA PHE A 71 13.90 -2.45 -14.38
C PHE A 71 13.62 -0.95 -14.26
N ALA A 72 13.88 -0.32 -13.11
CA ALA A 72 13.70 1.11 -12.92
C ALA A 72 14.67 1.92 -13.80
N LEU A 73 15.95 1.53 -13.88
CA LEU A 73 16.92 2.16 -14.77
C LEU A 73 16.54 1.99 -16.24
N TRP A 74 16.13 0.78 -16.63
CA TRP A 74 15.61 0.50 -17.96
C TRP A 74 14.39 1.38 -18.27
N GLY A 75 13.43 1.46 -17.36
CA GLY A 75 12.21 2.25 -17.52
C GLY A 75 12.51 3.74 -17.71
N ILE A 76 13.38 4.31 -16.87
CA ILE A 76 13.79 5.73 -16.98
C ILE A 76 14.45 5.98 -18.34
N LEU A 77 15.38 5.12 -18.74
CA LEU A 77 16.08 5.25 -20.02
C LEU A 77 15.09 5.25 -21.20
N TRP A 78 14.15 4.29 -21.22
CA TRP A 78 13.18 4.20 -22.30
C TRP A 78 12.16 5.33 -22.28
N THR A 79 11.67 5.74 -21.11
CA THR A 79 10.76 6.88 -21.02
C THR A 79 11.43 8.16 -21.54
N LEU A 80 12.70 8.41 -21.19
CA LEU A 80 13.47 9.54 -21.72
C LEU A 80 13.69 9.43 -23.23
N PHE A 81 13.98 8.23 -23.74
CA PHE A 81 14.13 7.99 -25.17
C PHE A 81 12.84 8.29 -25.94
N TRP A 82 11.69 7.75 -25.50
CA TRP A 82 10.41 7.97 -26.16
C TRP A 82 9.96 9.42 -26.07
N ALA A 83 10.06 10.05 -24.89
CA ALA A 83 9.69 11.44 -24.69
C ALA A 83 10.62 12.41 -25.46
N GLY A 84 11.92 12.12 -25.47
CA GLY A 84 12.91 12.90 -26.23
C GLY A 84 12.68 12.79 -27.73
N THR A 85 12.43 11.59 -28.24
CA THR A 85 12.14 11.37 -29.66
C THR A 85 10.81 11.98 -30.07
N LEU A 86 9.78 11.91 -29.21
CA LEU A 86 8.52 12.63 -29.42
C LEU A 86 8.74 14.14 -29.51
N SER A 87 9.50 14.71 -28.58
CA SER A 87 9.81 16.14 -28.57
C SER A 87 10.57 16.54 -29.83
N TYR A 88 11.59 15.76 -30.22
CA TYR A 88 12.31 15.96 -31.46
C TYR A 88 11.39 15.88 -32.70
N GLY A 89 10.52 14.88 -32.74
CA GLY A 89 9.56 14.70 -33.83
C GLY A 89 8.59 15.87 -33.95
N LEU A 90 8.15 16.46 -32.82
CA LEU A 90 7.34 17.67 -32.81
C LEU A 90 8.10 18.85 -33.44
N PHE A 91 9.36 19.07 -33.07
CA PHE A 91 10.18 20.13 -33.66
C PHE A 91 10.50 19.90 -35.15
N LYS A 92 10.45 18.65 -35.61
CA LYS A 92 10.70 18.27 -37.01
C LYS A 92 9.42 18.05 -37.83
N ASN A 93 8.25 18.38 -37.28
CA ASN A 93 6.94 18.22 -37.92
C ASN A 93 6.72 16.79 -38.46
N TRP A 94 7.05 15.79 -37.66
CA TRP A 94 6.75 14.40 -37.99
C TRP A 94 5.25 14.16 -38.11
N ASP A 95 4.90 13.13 -38.88
CA ASP A 95 3.51 12.74 -39.06
C ASP A 95 2.83 12.38 -37.73
N GLN A 96 1.52 12.67 -37.65
CA GLN A 96 0.72 12.48 -36.43
C GLN A 96 0.69 11.02 -35.98
N GLN A 97 0.68 10.06 -36.91
CA GLN A 97 0.68 8.64 -36.56
C GLN A 97 1.98 8.25 -35.86
N LEU A 98 3.11 8.77 -36.33
CA LEU A 98 4.40 8.52 -35.70
C LEU A 98 4.50 9.20 -34.33
N LEU A 99 4.01 10.44 -34.20
CA LEU A 99 4.01 11.16 -32.92
C LEU A 99 3.13 10.49 -31.86
N SER A 100 1.92 10.08 -32.25
CA SER A 100 1.00 9.37 -31.35
C SER A 100 1.55 8.01 -30.88
N PHE A 101 2.30 7.31 -31.74
CA PHE A 101 3.01 6.10 -31.34
C PHE A 101 4.04 6.37 -30.22
N HIS A 102 4.87 7.40 -30.37
CA HIS A 102 5.86 7.74 -29.36
C HIS A 102 5.21 8.20 -28.04
N LEU A 103 4.07 8.90 -28.13
CA LEU A 103 3.29 9.30 -26.95
C LEU A 103 2.76 8.06 -26.22
N ALA A 104 2.15 7.13 -26.96
CA ALA A 104 1.63 5.89 -26.42
C ALA A 104 2.74 5.05 -25.75
N MET A 105 3.91 4.94 -26.38
CA MET A 105 5.07 4.23 -25.82
C MET A 105 5.61 4.92 -24.54
N THR A 106 5.62 6.25 -24.52
CA THR A 106 5.99 7.02 -23.31
C THR A 106 5.03 6.70 -22.17
N LEU A 107 3.72 6.79 -22.39
CA LEU A 107 2.71 6.48 -21.37
C LEU A 107 2.77 5.02 -20.93
N LEU A 108 2.93 4.08 -21.86
CA LEU A 108 3.07 2.65 -21.57
C LEU A 108 4.24 2.38 -20.62
N THR A 109 5.42 2.94 -20.92
CA THR A 109 6.62 2.73 -20.07
C THR A 109 6.43 3.31 -18.67
N VAL A 110 5.81 4.49 -18.54
CA VAL A 110 5.47 5.09 -17.25
C VAL A 110 4.47 4.24 -16.46
N ILE A 111 3.43 3.72 -17.12
CA ILE A 111 2.43 2.84 -16.48
C ILE A 111 3.10 1.54 -15.99
N LEU A 112 3.95 0.92 -16.81
CA LEU A 112 4.68 -0.29 -16.41
C LEU A 112 5.58 -0.04 -15.20
N MET A 113 6.33 1.08 -15.19
CA MET A 113 7.09 1.51 -14.01
C MET A 113 6.19 1.73 -12.80
N GLY A 114 5.04 2.38 -12.97
CA GLY A 114 4.07 2.63 -11.90
C GLY A 114 3.54 1.34 -11.28
N ILE A 115 3.19 0.34 -12.10
CA ILE A 115 2.72 -0.97 -11.62
C ILE A 115 3.82 -1.68 -10.83
N VAL A 116 5.06 -1.70 -11.34
CA VAL A 116 6.19 -2.32 -10.64
C VAL A 116 6.48 -1.59 -9.33
N TYR A 117 6.41 -0.26 -9.31
CA TYR A 117 6.57 0.54 -8.10
C TYR A 117 5.51 0.19 -7.05
N LEU A 118 4.23 0.20 -7.43
CA LEU A 118 3.13 -0.14 -6.52
C LEU A 118 3.22 -1.57 -5.98
N ARG A 119 3.67 -2.51 -6.81
CA ARG A 119 3.69 -3.94 -6.45
C ARG A 119 4.90 -4.33 -5.61
N PHE A 120 6.08 -3.74 -5.87
CA PHE A 120 7.33 -4.24 -5.33
C PHE A 120 8.08 -3.21 -4.47
N VAL A 121 7.83 -1.91 -4.63
CA VAL A 121 8.55 -0.84 -3.91
C VAL A 121 7.69 -0.21 -2.82
N MET A 122 6.41 0.04 -3.09
CA MET A 122 5.50 0.61 -2.11
C MET A 122 5.38 -0.34 -0.90
N PRO A 123 5.48 0.18 0.35
CA PRO A 123 5.31 -0.66 1.53
C PRO A 123 3.87 -1.15 1.63
N ASP A 124 3.70 -2.40 2.06
CA ASP A 124 2.38 -2.94 2.35
C ASP A 124 1.91 -2.32 3.68
N VAL A 125 0.90 -1.45 3.59
CA VAL A 125 0.32 -0.77 4.76
C VAL A 125 -1.07 -1.32 5.03
N ILE A 126 -1.29 -1.81 6.26
CA ILE A 126 -2.62 -2.14 6.76
C ILE A 126 -3.08 -1.01 7.68
N VAL A 127 -4.12 -0.30 7.27
CA VAL A 127 -4.72 0.79 8.02
C VAL A 127 -6.11 0.38 8.50
N VAL A 128 -6.40 0.59 9.78
CA VAL A 128 -7.74 0.42 10.33
C VAL A 128 -8.64 1.50 9.76
N LYS A 129 -9.59 1.08 8.92
CA LYS A 129 -10.59 1.98 8.37
C LYS A 129 -11.88 1.86 9.16
N HIS A 130 -12.40 2.98 9.66
CA HIS A 130 -13.70 2.99 10.28
C HIS A 130 -14.77 2.56 9.27
N ARG A 131 -15.56 1.53 9.59
CA ARG A 131 -16.80 1.25 8.88
C ARG A 131 -17.81 2.29 9.33
N ARG A 132 -18.11 3.31 8.52
CA ARG A 132 -19.36 4.07 8.70
C ARG A 132 -20.49 3.10 8.39
N ASN A 133 -21.36 2.82 9.35
CA ASN A 133 -22.62 2.13 9.03
C ASN A 133 -23.35 2.97 7.98
N LYS A 134 -23.62 2.36 6.82
CA LYS A 134 -24.52 2.97 5.83
C LYS A 134 -25.85 3.14 6.55
N PHE A 135 -26.33 4.38 6.66
CA PHE A 135 -27.68 4.62 7.12
C PHE A 135 -28.62 4.02 6.07
N ILE A 136 -29.31 2.94 6.43
CA ILE A 136 -30.37 2.35 5.63
C ILE A 136 -31.65 2.94 6.21
N PRO A 137 -32.28 3.94 5.55
CA PRO A 137 -33.59 4.40 5.99
C PRO A 137 -34.55 3.20 5.96
N PRO A 138 -35.52 3.12 6.89
CA PRO A 138 -36.57 2.12 6.82
C PRO A 138 -37.21 2.15 5.42
N ASN A 139 -37.52 0.97 4.89
CA ASN A 139 -38.14 0.84 3.57
C ASN A 139 -39.41 1.70 3.53
N ASP A 140 -39.46 2.68 2.63
CA ASP A 140 -40.61 3.55 2.46
C ASP A 140 -41.78 2.72 1.93
N THR A 141 -42.73 2.42 2.80
CA THR A 141 -43.93 1.67 2.46
C THR A 141 -44.85 2.42 1.51
N GLU A 142 -44.61 3.72 1.24
CA GLU A 142 -45.36 4.51 0.25
C GLU A 142 -44.56 4.78 -1.04
N GLY A 143 -43.32 4.30 -1.15
CA GLY A 143 -42.42 4.54 -2.29
C GLY A 143 -42.66 3.68 -3.54
N TRP A 144 -43.58 2.70 -3.47
CA TRP A 144 -44.04 1.92 -4.63
C TRP A 144 -44.70 2.80 -5.70
N LYS A 145 -44.05 2.93 -6.86
CA LYS A 145 -44.64 3.51 -8.07
C LYS A 145 -45.05 2.40 -9.03
N GLN A 146 -46.34 2.35 -9.36
CA GLN A 146 -46.84 1.51 -10.43
C GLN A 146 -46.52 2.21 -11.76
N TYR A 147 -45.61 1.64 -12.53
CA TYR A 147 -45.32 2.13 -13.88
C TYR A 147 -46.33 1.46 -14.82
N GLU A 148 -47.22 2.25 -15.41
CA GLU A 148 -48.06 1.80 -16.52
C GLU A 148 -47.19 1.62 -17.77
N VAL A 149 -47.39 0.49 -18.46
CA VAL A 149 -46.68 0.10 -19.69
C VAL A 149 -47.43 0.65 -20.90
#